data_AF-L9ZLU6-F1
#
_entry.id   AF-L9ZLU6-F1
#
_cell.length_a   1.000
_cell.length_b   1.000
_cell.length_c   1.000
_cell.angle_alpha   90.00
_cell.angle_beta   90.00
_cell.angle_gamma   90.00
#
_symmetry.space_group_name_H-M   'P 1'
#
loop_
_entity.id
_entity.type
_entity.pdbx_description
1 polymer ?
#
loop_
_entity_poly.entity_id
_entity_poly.type
_entity_poly.pdbx_seq_one_letter_code
_entity_poly.pdbx_strand_id
1 'polypeptide(L)'
;MASSNGATTERVQPHRLRQTLKSRELSAFLVDALHTVSHPVRAARRRLRTDHTETIAAIDDCATRITDEWDTARTTNPDPLVESLRAELESTGVLATLPTVLGSAVDATGYELQAQPVPAPPYVVITSRGPVLRATIDPGRLVVRFDVFEVVRTDEPDQRAEYHRLDGVRMEIGLEN
;
A
#
# COMPACT_ATOMS: atom_id res chain seq x y z
N MET A 1 88.36 0.09 -24.52
CA MET A 1 87.78 1.04 -25.50
C MET A 1 86.54 0.40 -26.10
N ALA A 2 85.39 1.10 -26.01
CA ALA A 2 84.12 0.91 -26.75
C ALA A 2 83.39 -0.45 -26.60
N SER A 3 82.06 -0.57 -26.49
CA SER A 3 80.95 0.37 -26.60
C SER A 3 79.64 -0.24 -26.04
N SER A 4 78.74 0.67 -25.67
CA SER A 4 77.31 0.62 -25.35
C SER A 4 76.42 -0.48 -25.98
N ASN A 5 75.37 -0.88 -25.23
CA ASN A 5 73.91 -0.91 -25.57
C ASN A 5 73.21 -1.90 -24.59
N GLY A 6 72.00 -1.76 -24.07
CA GLY A 6 70.84 -0.88 -24.22
C GLY A 6 69.67 -1.48 -23.39
N ALA A 7 68.52 -0.78 -23.33
CA ALA A 7 67.20 -1.15 -22.77
C ALA A 7 67.07 -1.19 -21.22
N THR A 8 66.39 -0.26 -20.55
CA THR A 8 64.93 0.06 -20.49
C THR A 8 64.09 -1.00 -19.77
N THR A 9 63.76 -0.77 -18.48
CA THR A 9 62.47 -1.14 -17.83
C THR A 9 62.39 -0.36 -16.50
N GLU A 10 61.67 0.76 -16.42
CA GLU A 10 60.24 0.92 -16.13
C GLU A 10 59.98 1.24 -14.65
N ARG A 11 59.46 2.45 -14.41
CA ARG A 11 59.10 3.01 -13.11
C ARG A 11 57.82 2.33 -12.60
N VAL A 12 57.88 1.75 -11.41
CA VAL A 12 56.70 1.32 -10.66
C VAL A 12 56.09 2.55 -9.96
N GLN A 13 54.81 2.81 -10.22
CA GLN A 13 53.99 3.76 -9.47
C GLN A 13 52.71 3.03 -9.01
N PRO A 14 52.38 2.99 -7.70
CA PRO A 14 51.19 2.31 -7.21
C PRO A 14 50.02 3.30 -7.13
N HIS A 15 49.03 3.17 -8.02
CA HIS A 15 47.78 3.93 -7.91
C HIS A 15 46.58 3.00 -7.64
N ARG A 16 46.18 3.02 -6.36
CA ARG A 16 44.83 3.15 -5.80
C ARG A 16 43.63 2.47 -6.51
N LEU A 17 43.01 1.59 -5.71
CA LEU A 17 41.57 1.40 -5.48
C LEU A 17 40.65 0.98 -6.64
N ARG A 18 40.33 -0.32 -6.57
CA ARG A 18 39.13 -0.99 -7.09
C ARG A 18 37.86 -0.14 -6.92
N GLN A 19 37.21 0.21 -8.03
CA GLN A 19 35.79 0.60 -8.07
C GLN A 19 35.08 -0.14 -9.22
N THR A 20 35.03 -1.47 -9.15
CA THR A 20 34.30 -2.31 -10.11
C THR A 20 33.40 -3.34 -9.40
N LEU A 21 32.73 -2.89 -8.34
CA LEU A 21 31.53 -3.53 -7.77
C LEU A 21 30.45 -2.45 -7.75
N LYS A 22 29.58 -2.34 -8.77
CA LYS A 22 28.45 -1.38 -8.68
C LYS A 22 27.30 -1.51 -9.69
N SER A 23 27.11 -2.64 -10.38
CA SER A 23 25.95 -2.74 -11.29
C SER A 23 25.20 -4.07 -11.20
N ARG A 24 25.91 -5.21 -11.19
CA ARG A 24 25.27 -6.53 -10.97
C ARG A 24 24.84 -6.78 -9.53
N GLU A 25 25.66 -6.39 -8.55
CA GLU A 25 25.30 -6.50 -7.12
C GLU A 25 24.17 -5.54 -6.73
N LEU A 26 24.15 -4.32 -7.27
CA LEU A 26 23.03 -3.40 -7.07
C LEU A 26 21.74 -3.96 -7.66
N SER A 27 21.80 -4.61 -8.83
CA SER A 27 20.62 -5.23 -9.43
C SER A 27 20.11 -6.42 -8.60
N ALA A 28 21.00 -7.27 -8.08
CA ALA A 28 20.61 -8.38 -7.21
C ALA A 28 20.04 -7.88 -5.87
N PHE A 29 20.65 -6.87 -5.25
CA PHE A 29 20.16 -6.27 -4.01
C PHE A 29 18.82 -5.55 -4.19
N LEU A 30 18.61 -4.88 -5.34
CA LEU A 30 17.33 -4.23 -5.65
C LEU A 30 16.22 -5.27 -5.92
N VAL A 31 16.55 -6.37 -6.61
CA VAL A 31 15.61 -7.48 -6.86
C VAL A 31 15.27 -8.23 -5.58
N ASP A 32 16.26 -8.43 -4.69
CA ASP A 32 16.08 -9.05 -3.38
C ASP A 32 15.30 -8.14 -2.42
N ALA A 33 15.57 -6.84 -2.41
CA ALA A 33 14.78 -5.85 -1.67
C ALA A 33 13.34 -5.77 -2.19
N LEU A 34 13.12 -5.74 -3.51
CA LEU A 34 11.78 -5.77 -4.09
C LEU A 34 11.06 -7.11 -3.83
N HIS A 35 11.77 -8.25 -3.83
CA HIS A 35 11.22 -9.55 -3.42
C HIS A 35 10.85 -9.58 -1.94
N THR A 36 11.69 -8.99 -1.09
CA THR A 36 11.53 -8.93 0.37
C THR A 36 10.41 -8.00 0.77
N VAL A 37 10.15 -6.90 0.04
CA VAL A 37 9.00 -5.99 0.28
C VAL A 37 7.71 -6.56 -0.33
N SER A 38 7.82 -7.32 -1.43
CA SER A 38 6.67 -7.99 -2.05
C SER A 38 6.11 -9.13 -1.19
N HIS A 39 6.95 -9.80 -0.41
CA HIS A 39 6.54 -10.96 0.39
C HIS A 39 5.58 -10.59 1.54
N PRO A 40 5.86 -9.58 2.40
CA PRO A 40 4.93 -9.03 3.39
C PRO A 40 3.58 -8.65 2.79
N VAL A 41 3.57 -7.85 1.70
CA VAL A 41 2.34 -7.40 1.04
C VAL A 41 1.52 -8.59 0.52
N ARG A 42 2.18 -9.60 -0.07
CA ARG A 42 1.52 -10.83 -0.53
C ARG A 42 0.97 -11.66 0.63
N ALA A 43 1.71 -11.78 1.73
CA ALA A 43 1.30 -12.53 2.91
C ALA A 43 0.08 -11.90 3.59
N ALA A 44 0.10 -10.57 3.80
CA ALA A 44 -1.05 -9.81 4.28
C ALA A 44 -2.26 -9.97 3.35
N ARG A 45 -2.08 -9.83 2.03
CA ARG A 45 -3.15 -10.00 1.04
C ARG A 45 -3.79 -11.38 1.11
N ARG A 46 -2.97 -12.43 1.20
CA ARG A 46 -3.44 -13.82 1.31
C ARG A 46 -4.22 -14.01 2.61
N ARG A 47 -3.69 -13.52 3.74
CA ARG A 47 -4.34 -13.59 5.04
C ARG A 47 -5.73 -12.96 5.02
N LEU A 48 -5.82 -11.71 4.56
CA LEU A 48 -7.09 -10.99 4.54
C LEU A 48 -8.14 -11.64 3.62
N ARG A 49 -7.72 -12.16 2.46
CA ARG A 49 -8.65 -12.86 1.56
C ARG A 49 -9.16 -14.19 2.10
N THR A 50 -8.41 -14.84 2.97
CA THR A 50 -8.73 -16.18 3.50
C THR A 50 -9.55 -16.06 4.79
N ASP A 51 -9.14 -15.17 5.69
CA ASP A 51 -9.63 -15.15 7.07
C ASP A 51 -10.64 -14.03 7.31
N HIS A 52 -10.71 -13.03 6.41
CA HIS A 52 -11.53 -11.81 6.59
C HIS A 52 -12.51 -11.60 5.42
N THR A 53 -12.89 -12.66 4.71
CA THR A 53 -13.85 -12.58 3.60
C THR A 53 -15.19 -11.99 4.03
N GLU A 54 -15.68 -12.35 5.23
CA GLU A 54 -16.95 -11.84 5.77
C GLU A 54 -16.89 -10.33 6.02
N THR A 55 -15.79 -9.81 6.59
CA THR A 55 -15.61 -8.36 6.77
C THR A 55 -15.54 -7.64 5.43
N ILE A 56 -14.86 -8.22 4.43
CA ILE A 56 -14.78 -7.64 3.08
C ILE A 56 -16.17 -7.60 2.44
N ALA A 57 -16.96 -8.67 2.54
CA ALA A 57 -18.34 -8.70 2.05
C ALA A 57 -19.21 -7.68 2.78
N ALA A 58 -19.07 -7.56 4.11
CA ALA A 58 -19.84 -6.57 4.88
C ALA A 58 -19.52 -5.12 4.49
N ILE A 59 -18.25 -4.80 4.15
CA ILE A 59 -17.89 -3.49 3.58
C ILE A 59 -18.62 -3.26 2.25
N ASP A 60 -18.69 -4.28 1.40
CA ASP A 60 -19.42 -4.25 0.13
C ASP A 60 -20.92 -3.97 0.34
N ASP A 61 -21.55 -4.71 1.25
CA ASP A 61 -22.96 -4.59 1.59
C ASP A 61 -23.31 -3.21 2.17
N CYS A 62 -22.41 -2.62 2.97
CA CYS A 62 -22.56 -1.24 3.44
C CYS A 62 -22.53 -0.25 2.27
N ALA A 63 -21.57 -0.41 1.35
CA ALA A 63 -21.45 0.45 0.20
C ALA A 63 -22.66 0.33 -0.75
N THR A 64 -23.20 -0.87 -0.94
CA THR A 64 -24.43 -1.09 -1.70
C THR A 64 -25.61 -0.35 -1.07
N ARG A 65 -25.85 -0.54 0.24
CA ARG A 65 -26.98 0.08 0.94
C ARG A 65 -27.00 1.61 0.88
N ILE A 66 -25.84 2.27 1.03
CA ILE A 66 -25.79 3.75 0.93
C ILE A 66 -26.01 4.27 -0.50
N THR A 67 -25.95 3.37 -1.50
CA THR A 67 -26.20 3.69 -2.91
C THR A 67 -27.54 3.18 -3.44
N ASP A 68 -28.32 2.45 -2.64
CA ASP A 68 -29.60 1.85 -3.07
C ASP A 68 -30.58 2.90 -3.62
N GLU A 69 -30.53 4.12 -3.08
CA GLU A 69 -31.39 5.23 -3.48
C GLU A 69 -30.81 6.08 -4.62
N TRP A 70 -29.61 5.77 -5.11
CA TRP A 70 -29.01 6.58 -6.16
C TRP A 70 -29.65 6.27 -7.53
N ASP A 71 -30.22 7.31 -8.16
CA ASP A 71 -30.78 7.21 -9.51
C ASP A 71 -29.73 6.78 -10.56
N THR A 72 -28.45 7.02 -10.28
CA THR A 72 -27.31 6.57 -11.07
C THR A 72 -26.24 6.05 -10.13
N ALA A 73 -25.44 5.04 -10.50
CA ALA A 73 -24.39 4.46 -9.66
C ALA A 73 -23.20 5.41 -9.36
N ARG A 74 -23.42 6.73 -9.36
CA ARG A 74 -22.42 7.76 -9.09
C ARG A 74 -22.96 8.96 -8.31
N THR A 75 -22.05 9.66 -7.64
CA THR A 75 -22.29 10.99 -7.03
C THR A 75 -21.12 11.94 -7.33
N THR A 76 -21.34 13.26 -7.20
CA THR A 76 -20.28 14.28 -7.32
C THR A 76 -19.93 14.92 -5.98
N ASN A 77 -20.60 14.53 -4.89
CA ASN A 77 -20.39 15.10 -3.56
C ASN A 77 -19.71 14.10 -2.61
N PRO A 78 -18.41 14.27 -2.29
CA PRO A 78 -17.69 13.34 -1.44
C PRO A 78 -18.08 13.41 0.04
N ASP A 79 -18.47 14.58 0.55
CA ASP A 79 -18.63 14.74 2.00
C ASP A 79 -19.84 13.91 2.52
N PRO A 80 -21.05 14.00 1.93
CA PRO A 80 -22.16 13.15 2.32
C PRO A 80 -21.89 11.66 2.05
N LEU A 81 -21.11 11.34 1.01
CA LEU A 81 -20.72 9.97 0.71
C LEU A 81 -19.87 9.38 1.85
N VAL A 82 -18.84 10.12 2.30
CA VAL A 82 -17.96 9.68 3.38
C VAL A 82 -18.73 9.53 4.69
N GLU A 83 -19.60 10.49 5.03
CA GLU A 83 -20.39 10.42 6.25
C GLU A 83 -21.41 9.27 6.23
N SER A 84 -22.09 9.05 5.10
CA SER A 84 -23.04 7.94 4.95
C SER A 84 -22.32 6.59 5.05
N LEU A 85 -21.18 6.44 4.38
CA LEU A 85 -20.38 5.22 4.47
C LEU A 85 -19.87 4.98 5.90
N ARG A 86 -19.37 6.02 6.58
CA ARG A 86 -18.93 5.90 7.98
C ARG A 86 -20.09 5.45 8.88
N ALA A 87 -21.23 6.11 8.78
CA ALA A 87 -22.41 5.81 9.60
C ALA A 87 -22.90 4.38 9.39
N GLU A 88 -22.91 3.91 8.14
CA GLU A 88 -23.35 2.54 7.82
C GLU A 88 -22.36 1.48 8.32
N LEU A 89 -21.04 1.71 8.18
CA LEU A 89 -20.02 0.82 8.74
C LEU A 89 -20.08 0.77 10.27
N GLU A 90 -20.42 1.89 10.92
CA GLU A 90 -20.57 1.97 12.36
C GLU A 90 -21.85 1.24 12.84
N SER A 91 -22.99 1.48 12.19
CA SER A 91 -24.29 0.89 12.57
C SER A 91 -24.30 -0.64 12.46
N THR A 92 -23.53 -1.17 11.52
CA THR A 92 -23.38 -2.61 11.24
C THR A 92 -22.26 -3.26 12.05
N GLY A 93 -21.51 -2.47 12.83
CA GLY A 93 -20.38 -2.94 13.63
C GLY A 93 -19.11 -3.24 12.84
N VAL A 94 -19.12 -3.11 11.50
CA VAL A 94 -17.95 -3.33 10.63
C VAL A 94 -16.82 -2.40 11.01
N LEU A 95 -17.11 -1.14 11.34
CA LEU A 95 -16.08 -0.17 11.75
C LEU A 95 -15.27 -0.66 12.96
N ALA A 96 -15.92 -1.34 13.91
CA ALA A 96 -15.29 -1.88 15.10
C ALA A 96 -14.42 -3.13 14.84
N THR A 97 -14.62 -3.84 13.72
CA THR A 97 -13.83 -5.02 13.36
C THR A 97 -12.55 -4.68 12.61
N LEU A 98 -12.50 -3.52 11.94
CA LEU A 98 -11.35 -3.07 11.13
C LEU A 98 -10.00 -3.05 11.88
N PRO A 99 -9.90 -2.69 13.17
CA PRO A 99 -8.66 -2.83 13.96
C PRO A 99 -8.12 -4.27 14.01
N THR A 100 -9.00 -5.27 14.17
CA THR A 100 -8.61 -6.69 14.18
C THR A 100 -8.15 -7.17 12.80
N VAL A 101 -8.78 -6.66 11.74
CA VAL A 101 -8.33 -6.89 10.35
C VAL A 101 -6.93 -6.33 10.14
N LEU A 102 -6.65 -5.11 10.61
CA LEU A 102 -5.32 -4.51 10.55
C LEU A 102 -4.29 -5.34 11.31
N GLY A 103 -4.61 -5.77 12.53
CA GLY A 103 -3.73 -6.65 13.32
C GLY A 103 -3.40 -7.93 12.57
N SER A 104 -4.40 -8.61 12.03
CA SER A 104 -4.21 -9.83 11.23
C SER A 104 -3.32 -9.61 10.01
N ALA A 105 -3.46 -8.45 9.34
CA ALA A 105 -2.62 -8.09 8.20
C ALA A 105 -1.15 -7.92 8.63
N VAL A 106 -0.91 -7.20 9.73
CA VAL A 106 0.44 -6.99 10.27
C VAL A 106 1.06 -8.31 10.75
N ASP A 107 0.32 -9.14 11.49
CA ASP A 107 0.80 -10.45 11.93
C ASP A 107 1.24 -11.33 10.76
N ALA A 108 0.50 -11.29 9.65
CA ALA A 108 0.85 -12.03 8.44
C ALA A 108 2.13 -11.53 7.75
N THR A 109 2.55 -10.29 8.00
CA THR A 109 3.83 -9.77 7.51
C THR A 109 5.02 -10.22 8.35
N GLY A 110 4.79 -10.73 9.57
CA GLY A 110 5.84 -11.05 10.54
C GLY A 110 6.39 -9.84 11.28
N TYR A 111 5.79 -8.66 11.10
CA TYR A 111 6.10 -7.45 11.87
C TYR A 111 5.14 -7.30 13.04
N GLU A 112 5.48 -6.39 13.95
CA GLU A 112 4.69 -6.11 15.15
C GLU A 112 4.08 -4.72 15.11
N LEU A 113 2.85 -4.63 15.65
CA LEU A 113 2.20 -3.35 15.91
C LEU A 113 2.87 -2.64 17.09
N GLN A 114 3.21 -1.36 16.89
CA GLN A 114 3.78 -0.52 17.95
C GLN A 114 2.76 -0.15 19.05
N ALA A 115 1.47 -0.23 18.74
CA ALA A 115 0.38 0.06 19.67
C ALA A 115 -0.90 -0.65 19.20
N GLN A 116 -1.82 -0.88 20.14
CA GLN A 116 -3.11 -1.52 19.86
C GLN A 116 -3.98 -0.59 18.98
N PRO A 117 -4.38 -1.03 17.77
CA PRO A 117 -5.21 -0.23 16.89
C PRO A 117 -6.61 -0.02 17.46
N VAL A 118 -7.16 1.17 17.23
CA VAL A 118 -8.53 1.56 17.58
C VAL A 118 -9.31 1.88 16.30
N PRO A 119 -10.67 1.84 16.29
CA PRO A 119 -11.49 2.07 15.09
C PRO A 119 -11.59 3.56 14.74
N ALA A 120 -10.45 4.25 14.71
CA ALA A 120 -10.35 5.69 14.49
C ALA A 120 -8.96 6.03 13.90
N PRO A 121 -8.77 7.26 13.40
CA PRO A 121 -7.45 7.73 13.01
C PRO A 121 -6.43 7.60 14.16
N PRO A 122 -5.16 7.27 13.87
CA PRO A 122 -4.60 7.12 12.52
C PRO A 122 -4.86 5.75 11.88
N TYR A 123 -5.32 4.75 12.64
CA TYR A 123 -5.40 3.36 12.22
C TYR A 123 -6.50 3.08 11.21
N VAL A 124 -7.66 3.72 11.37
CA VAL A 124 -8.81 3.55 10.48
C VAL A 124 -9.26 4.92 10.01
N VAL A 125 -9.32 5.11 8.69
CA VAL A 125 -9.81 6.33 8.06
C VAL A 125 -10.85 5.96 7.02
N ILE A 126 -12.02 6.58 7.07
CA ILE A 126 -13.03 6.45 6.01
C ILE A 126 -12.80 7.57 5.01
N THR A 127 -12.68 7.21 3.73
CA THR A 127 -12.46 8.13 2.61
C THR A 127 -13.57 7.98 1.58
N SER A 128 -13.63 8.87 0.59
CA SER A 128 -14.61 8.79 -0.49
C SER A 128 -14.42 7.59 -1.43
N ARG A 129 -13.31 6.84 -1.29
CA ARG A 129 -13.11 5.54 -1.95
C ARG A 129 -13.55 4.36 -1.09
N GLY A 130 -13.50 4.51 0.23
CA GLY A 130 -13.73 3.43 1.18
C GLY A 130 -12.81 3.49 2.41
N PRO A 131 -12.84 2.45 3.27
CA PRO A 131 -11.97 2.33 4.43
C PRO A 131 -10.49 2.18 4.08
N VAL A 132 -9.65 2.87 4.84
CA VAL A 132 -8.18 2.77 4.77
C VAL A 132 -7.64 2.43 6.16
N LEU A 133 -6.93 1.31 6.23
CA LEU A 133 -6.25 0.86 7.44
C LEU A 133 -4.75 1.18 7.37
N ARG A 134 -4.18 1.66 8.46
CA ARG A 134 -2.78 2.07 8.51
C ARG A 134 -2.11 1.63 9.80
N ALA A 135 -0.96 0.99 9.68
CA ALA A 135 -0.11 0.64 10.80
C ALA A 135 1.33 1.06 10.54
N THR A 136 1.96 1.66 11.53
CA THR A 136 3.41 1.82 11.55
C THR A 136 4.05 0.48 11.92
N ILE A 137 4.96 0.00 11.10
CA ILE A 137 5.74 -1.24 11.27
C ILE A 137 7.20 -0.94 10.90
N ASP A 138 8.19 -1.63 11.44
CA ASP A 138 9.57 -1.50 10.93
C ASP A 138 9.66 -2.30 9.61
N PRO A 139 9.91 -1.72 8.42
CA PRO A 139 10.64 -0.48 8.14
C PRO A 139 9.84 0.77 7.70
N GLY A 140 8.50 0.77 7.77
CA GLY A 140 7.69 1.90 7.32
C GLY A 140 6.22 1.86 7.79
N ARG A 141 5.29 1.88 6.84
CA ARG A 141 3.85 1.84 7.11
C ARG A 141 3.14 0.84 6.22
N LEU A 142 2.41 -0.09 6.82
CA LEU A 142 1.46 -0.92 6.11
C LEU A 142 0.19 -0.13 5.87
N VAL A 143 -0.25 -0.06 4.62
CA VAL A 143 -1.52 0.55 4.23
C VAL A 143 -2.37 -0.49 3.51
N VAL A 144 -3.60 -0.68 4.00
CA VAL A 144 -4.63 -1.53 3.38
C VAL A 144 -5.80 -0.64 2.97
N ARG A 145 -6.17 -0.65 1.70
CA ARG A 145 -7.31 0.09 1.16
C ARG A 145 -8.39 -0.90 0.73
N PHE A 146 -9.62 -0.64 1.14
CA PHE A 146 -10.80 -1.34 0.66
C PHE A 146 -11.60 -0.34 -0.20
N ASP A 147 -11.29 -0.30 -1.49
CA ASP A 147 -12.01 0.59 -2.40
C ASP A 147 -13.35 -0.05 -2.76
N VAL A 148 -14.43 0.66 -2.42
CA VAL A 148 -15.81 0.38 -2.84
C VAL A 148 -16.32 1.42 -3.83
N PHE A 149 -15.62 2.55 -3.94
CA PHE A 149 -15.87 3.59 -4.93
C PHE A 149 -14.62 3.91 -5.73
N GLU A 150 -14.79 4.11 -7.04
CA GLU A 150 -13.78 4.67 -7.92
C GLU A 150 -13.98 6.19 -8.06
N VAL A 151 -12.87 6.93 -8.15
CA VAL A 151 -12.90 8.38 -8.37
C VAL A 151 -12.49 8.67 -9.79
N VAL A 152 -13.45 9.09 -10.61
CA VAL A 152 -13.26 9.47 -12.00
C VAL A 152 -13.06 10.99 -12.04
N ARG A 153 -11.92 11.43 -12.57
CA ARG A 153 -11.60 12.84 -12.80
C ARG A 153 -11.39 13.04 -14.29
N THR A 154 -11.90 14.14 -14.82
CA THR A 154 -11.58 14.60 -16.16
C THR A 154 -10.57 15.75 -16.05
N ASP A 155 -9.82 15.99 -17.11
CA ASP A 155 -8.85 17.11 -17.17
C ASP A 155 -9.56 18.46 -17.43
N GLU A 156 -10.89 18.48 -17.43
CA GLU A 156 -11.68 19.70 -17.63
C GLU A 156 -11.72 20.53 -16.34
N PRO A 157 -11.30 21.82 -16.37
CA PRO A 157 -11.08 22.62 -15.16
C PRO A 157 -12.30 22.76 -14.24
N ASP A 158 -13.50 22.71 -14.82
CA ASP A 158 -14.77 22.97 -14.11
C ASP A 158 -15.54 21.68 -13.76
N GLN A 159 -15.04 20.51 -14.19
CA GLN A 159 -15.73 19.26 -13.95
C GLN A 159 -15.32 18.66 -12.61
N ARG A 160 -16.32 18.47 -11.73
CA ARG A 160 -16.10 17.84 -10.42
C ARG A 160 -15.75 16.37 -10.61
N ALA A 161 -14.94 15.85 -9.70
CA ALA A 161 -14.71 14.41 -9.61
C ALA A 161 -16.04 13.67 -9.39
N GLU A 162 -16.22 12.58 -10.10
CA GLU A 162 -17.34 11.67 -9.92
C GLU A 162 -16.89 10.46 -9.10
N TYR A 163 -17.75 9.99 -8.21
CA TYR A 163 -17.53 8.83 -7.36
C TYR A 163 -18.47 7.74 -7.81
N HIS A 164 -17.93 6.67 -8.39
CA HIS A 164 -18.69 5.57 -8.99
C HIS A 164 -18.63 4.36 -8.08
N ARG A 165 -19.78 3.73 -7.81
CA ARG A 165 -19.82 2.49 -7.04
C ARG A 165 -19.14 1.37 -7.84
N LEU A 166 -18.22 0.65 -7.20
CA LEU A 166 -17.60 -0.55 -7.76
C LEU A 166 -18.53 -1.76 -7.64
N ASP A 167 -18.36 -2.75 -8.52
CA ASP A 167 -18.93 -4.08 -8.34
C ASP A 167 -17.98 -4.91 -7.45
N GLY A 168 -18.25 -4.90 -6.14
CA GLY A 168 -17.40 -5.51 -5.12
C GLY A 168 -16.41 -4.54 -4.44
N VAL A 169 -15.44 -5.14 -3.73
CA VAL A 169 -14.36 -4.45 -3.02
C VAL A 169 -13.02 -4.69 -3.71
N ARG A 170 -12.38 -3.62 -4.18
CA ARG A 170 -10.99 -3.66 -4.66
C ARG A 170 -10.05 -3.45 -3.48
N MET A 171 -9.42 -4.55 -3.02
CA MET A 171 -8.44 -4.51 -1.94
C MET A 171 -7.01 -4.25 -2.44
N GLU A 172 -6.41 -3.16 -2.00
CA GLU A 172 -5.01 -2.80 -2.24
C GLU A 172 -4.21 -2.84 -0.94
N ILE A 173 -2.96 -3.29 -1.02
CA ILE A 173 -2.05 -3.36 0.13
C ILE A 173 -0.70 -2.87 -0.33
N GLY A 174 -0.10 -1.97 0.44
CA GLY A 174 1.20 -1.38 0.15
C GLY A 174 2.03 -1.14 1.41
N LEU A 175 3.33 -0.95 1.19
CA LEU A 175 4.29 -0.47 2.19
C LEU A 175 4.75 0.93 1.78
N GLU A 176 4.56 1.90 2.66
CA GLU A 176 5.03 3.28 2.49
C GLU A 176 6.27 3.50 3.38
N ASN A 177 7.29 4.18 2.84
CA ASN A 177 8.53 4.54 3.55
C ASN A 177 8.49 5.95 4.10
#